data_AF-A0A2U3LFI8-F1
#
_entry.id   AF-A0A2U3LFI8-F1
#
_cell.length_a   1.000
_cell.length_b   1.000
_cell.length_c   1.000
_cell.angle_alpha   90.00
_cell.angle_beta   90.00
_cell.angle_gamma   90.00
#
_symmetry.space_group_name_H-M   'P 1'
#
loop_
_entity.id
_entity.type
_entity.pdbx_description
1 polymer ?
#
loop_
_entity_poly.entity_id
_entity_poly.type
_entity_poly.pdbx_seq_one_letter_code
_entity_poly.pdbx_strand_id
1 'polypeptide(L)' 'MSGAHEHGSKISGMTPFEVAQRLFARRAVGGGIFMVISEVRGCLETMEKEGAVTGAVSGGKLIYSLNCG' A
#
# COMPACT_ATOMS: atom_id res chain seq x y z
N MET A 1 28.01 15.45 -18.50
CA MET A 1 26.55 15.37 -18.30
C MET A 1 26.09 14.03 -18.84
N SER A 2 25.72 13.08 -17.98
CA SER A 2 24.87 11.94 -18.40
C SER A 2 24.45 11.12 -17.19
N GLY A 3 23.15 11.16 -16.91
CA GLY A 3 22.39 10.05 -16.36
C GLY A 3 22.63 9.69 -14.90
N ALA A 4 22.07 10.47 -13.98
CA ALA A 4 21.66 9.94 -12.69
C ALA A 4 20.54 8.91 -12.93
N HIS A 5 20.90 7.64 -13.10
CA HIS A 5 19.98 6.53 -12.98
C HIS A 5 20.11 5.97 -11.56
N GLU A 6 19.75 6.81 -10.60
CA GLU A 6 19.39 6.31 -9.27
C GLU A 6 18.09 5.53 -9.43
N HIS A 7 18.25 4.26 -9.78
CA HIS A 7 17.25 3.22 -9.54
C HIS A 7 17.20 2.96 -8.02
N GLY A 8 17.00 4.02 -7.24
CA GLY A 8 16.51 3.89 -5.89
C GLY A 8 15.12 3.33 -6.05
N SER A 9 14.92 2.07 -5.67
CA SER A 9 13.62 1.42 -5.58
C SER A 9 12.74 2.28 -4.68
N LYS A 10 12.12 3.31 -5.26
CA LYS A 10 11.03 4.06 -4.67
C LYS A 10 10.02 2.97 -4.39
N ILE A 11 9.82 2.64 -3.11
CA ILE A 11 8.70 1.81 -2.70
C ILE A 11 7.48 2.64 -3.09
N SER A 12 7.02 2.44 -4.32
CA SER A 12 5.88 3.14 -4.87
C SER A 12 4.74 2.74 -3.98
N GLY A 13 4.23 3.70 -3.21
CA GLY A 13 3.22 3.41 -2.22
C GLY A 13 2.06 2.64 -2.85
N MET A 14 1.45 1.77 -2.07
CA MET A 14 0.37 0.89 -2.51
C MET A 14 -0.94 1.31 -1.89
N THR A 15 -2.02 1.17 -2.65
CA THR A 15 -3.38 1.28 -2.13
C THR A 15 -3.74 0.03 -1.31
N PRO A 16 -4.68 0.12 -0.35
CA PRO A 16 -5.19 -1.05 0.37
C PRO A 16 -5.73 -2.14 -0.58
N PHE A 17 -6.27 -1.73 -1.73
CA PHE A 17 -6.70 -2.65 -2.78
C PHE A 17 -5.54 -3.44 -3.38
N GLU A 18 -4.44 -2.77 -3.76
CA GLU A 18 -3.26 -3.44 -4.32
C GLU A 18 -2.59 -4.36 -3.30
N VAL A 19 -2.55 -3.95 -2.02
CA VAL A 19 -2.06 -4.80 -0.92
C VAL A 19 -2.95 -6.03 -0.76
N ALA A 20 -4.27 -5.86 -0.73
CA ALA A 20 -5.23 -6.96 -0.68
C ALA A 20 -5.06 -7.90 -1.88
N GLN A 21 -4.91 -7.37 -3.09
CA GLN A 21 -4.67 -8.18 -4.28
C GLN A 21 -3.35 -8.97 -4.19
N ARG A 22 -2.27 -8.40 -3.63
CA ARG A 22 -1.00 -9.13 -3.48
C ARG A 22 -1.06 -10.21 -2.41
N LEU A 23 -1.65 -9.93 -1.26
CA LEU A 23 -1.76 -10.88 -0.15
C LEU A 23 -2.73 -12.04 -0.46
N PHE A 24 -3.82 -11.74 -1.16
CA PHE A 24 -4.90 -12.68 -1.41
C PHE A 24 -5.01 -13.09 -2.88
N ALA A 25 -3.90 -13.03 -3.62
CA ALA A 25 -3.72 -13.12 -5.09
C ALA A 25 -4.66 -13.98 -5.95
N ARG A 26 -5.46 -14.89 -5.38
CA ARG A 26 -6.49 -15.70 -6.07
C ARG A 26 -7.72 -16.08 -5.22
N ARG A 27 -7.86 -15.59 -3.98
CA ARG A 27 -8.80 -16.17 -2.99
C ARG A 27 -10.08 -15.37 -2.77
N ALA A 28 -10.08 -14.07 -3.02
CA ALA A 28 -11.25 -13.22 -2.83
C ALA A 28 -11.94 -12.96 -4.17
N VAL A 29 -12.94 -13.78 -4.51
CA VAL A 29 -13.80 -13.61 -5.69
C VAL A 29 -15.20 -13.22 -5.20
N GLY A 30 -15.76 -12.11 -5.70
CA GLY A 30 -17.10 -11.64 -5.33
C GLY A 30 -17.14 -10.74 -4.08
N GLY A 31 -18.32 -10.65 -3.43
CA GLY A 31 -18.62 -9.68 -2.36
C GLY A 31 -17.68 -9.66 -1.16
N GLY A 32 -16.86 -10.70 -0.95
CA GLY A 32 -15.85 -10.76 0.12
C GLY A 32 -14.65 -9.84 -0.09
N ILE A 33 -14.39 -9.37 -1.32
CA ILE A 33 -13.23 -8.50 -1.58
C ILE A 33 -13.31 -7.17 -0.83
N PHE A 34 -14.51 -6.61 -0.63
CA PHE A 34 -14.69 -5.37 0.13
C PHE A 34 -14.33 -5.52 1.61
N MET A 35 -14.65 -6.68 2.21
CA MET A 35 -14.29 -6.99 3.59
C MET A 35 -12.76 -7.08 3.73
N VAL A 36 -12.11 -7.79 2.81
CA VAL A 36 -10.64 -7.92 2.79
C VAL A 36 -9.95 -6.57 2.63
N ILE A 37 -10.41 -5.71 1.72
CA ILE A 37 -9.86 -4.36 1.55
C ILE A 37 -10.01 -3.54 2.85
N SER A 38 -11.14 -3.69 3.54
CA SER A 38 -11.42 -2.96 4.78
C SER A 38 -10.51 -3.43 5.93
N GLU A 39 -10.29 -4.74 6.06
CA GLU A 39 -9.33 -5.30 7.02
C GLU A 39 -7.91 -4.83 6.71
N VAL A 40 -7.48 -4.91 5.45
CA VAL A 40 -6.15 -4.44 5.04
C VAL A 40 -5.97 -2.95 5.34
N ARG A 41 -6.99 -2.12 5.09
CA ARG A 41 -6.97 -0.70 5.46
C ARG A 41 -6.78 -0.53 6.97
N GLY A 42 -7.52 -1.27 7.80
CA GLY A 42 -7.38 -1.22 9.25
C GLY A 42 -5.97 -1.61 9.73
N CYS A 43 -5.37 -2.64 9.13
CA CYS A 43 -3.98 -3.02 9.41
C CYS A 43 -3.00 -1.90 9.04
N LEU A 44 -3.17 -1.29 7.87
CA LEU A 44 -2.29 -0.20 7.41
C LEU A 44 -2.41 1.05 8.30
N GLU A 45 -3.62 1.37 8.80
CA GLU A 45 -3.82 2.45 9.78
C GLU A 45 -3.14 2.17 11.12
N THR A 46 -3.13 0.91 11.58
CA THR A 46 -2.38 0.51 12.78
C THR A 46 -0.88 0.64 12.55
N MET A 47 -0.36 0.14 11.43
CA MET A 47 1.05 0.25 11.07
C MET A 47 1.49 1.72 10.90
N GLU A 48 0.60 2.59 10.44
CA GLU A 48 0.85 4.03 10.34
C GLU A 48 1.01 4.66 11.73
N LYS A 49 0.15 4.29 12.69
CA LYS A 49 0.26 4.74 14.09
C LYS A 49 1.54 4.24 14.77
N GLU A 50 2.00 3.05 14.40
CA GLU A 50 3.27 2.48 14.87
C GLU A 50 4.49 3.09 14.17
N GLY A 51 4.29 3.93 13.14
CA GLY A 51 5.36 4.57 12.39
C GLY A 51 6.07 3.66 11.39
N ALA A 52 5.52 2.48 11.10
CA ALA A 52 6.08 1.55 10.12
C ALA A 52 5.76 1.94 8.66
N VAL A 53 4.64 2.64 8.45
CA VAL A 53 4.23 3.17 7.14
C VAL A 53 3.77 4.63 7.25
N THR A 54 3.69 5.30 6.10
CA THR A 54 3.04 6.61 5.97
C THR A 54 1.92 6.53 4.94
N GLY A 55 0.73 6.98 5.34
CA GLY A 55 -0.42 7.17 4.46
C GLY A 55 -0.41 8.56 3.83
N ALA A 56 -0.71 8.63 2.53
CA ALA A 56 -0.89 9.89 1.81
C ALA A 56 -2.04 9.76 0.80
N VAL A 57 -2.76 10.86 0.58
CA VAL A 57 -3.77 10.93 -0.48
C VAL A 57 -3.11 11.47 -1.75
N SER A 58 -3.16 10.69 -2.82
CA SER A 58 -2.64 11.08 -4.14
C SER A 58 -3.66 10.72 -5.22
N GLY A 59 -4.06 11.70 -6.03
CA GLY A 59 -5.05 11.50 -7.10
C GLY A 59 -6.39 10.94 -6.62
N GLY A 60 -6.82 11.29 -5.40
CA GLY A 60 -8.04 10.78 -4.78
C GLY A 60 -7.96 9.35 -4.22
N LYS A 61 -6.77 8.75 -4.19
CA LYS A 61 -6.54 7.41 -3.63
C LYS A 61 -5.68 7.51 -2.37
N LEU A 62 -6.00 6.70 -1.38
CA LEU A 62 -5.17 6.52 -0.19
C LEU A 62 -4.05 5.53 -0.52
N ILE A 63 -2.81 5.97 -0.32
CA ILE A 63 -1.59 5.25 -0.68
C ILE A 63 -0.71 5.13 0.57
N TYR A 64 -0.23 3.92 0.86
CA TYR A 64 0.67 3.64 1.98
C TYR A 64 2.06 3.30 1.47
N SER A 65 3.08 3.90 2.07
CA SER A 65 4.50 3.63 1.77
C SER A 65 5.21 3.18 3.03
N LEU A 66 6.17 2.25 2.91
CA LEU A 66 7.00 1.84 4.04
C LEU A 66 7.95 2.98 4.42
N ASN A 67 8.15 3.16 5.73
CA ASN A 67 9.20 4.02 6.24
C ASN A 67 10.51 3.22 6.21
N CYS A 68 11.32 3.43 5.16
CA CYS A 68 12.72 3.02 5.18
C CYS A 68 13.48 4.02 6.04
N GLY A 69 13.74 3.65 7.29
CA GLY A 69 14.69 4.36 8.15
C GLY A 69 16.10 4.32 7.58
#